data_AF-A0A6J8ATX9-F1
#
_entry.id   AF-A0A6J8ATX9-F1
#
_cell.length_a   1.000
_cell.length_b   1.000
_cell.length_c   1.000
_cell.angle_alpha   90.00
_cell.angle_beta   90.00
_cell.angle_gamma   90.00
#
_symmetry.space_group_name_H-M   'P 1'
#
loop_
_entity.id
_entity.type
_entity.pdbx_description
1 polymer ?
#
loop_
_entity_poly.entity_id
_entity_poly.type
_entity_poly.pdbx_seq_one_letter_code
_entity_poly.pdbx_strand_id
1 'polypeptide(L)'
;MSQEIEGWKIKDHKFVPTRASAYVSNILNKKNSVTLTGSPGVGKTFLARHIALNFKSDGYKIITILTPTDIRDFYTPGIQTIFLVDDVCGKFVVNQTQLENWQQMLPKIEQILADNCCKIIATCRLQVYRDDKINLLQPFRRCECNLNSKEMRHTLSEKIKIKEKYLGNRSLDDIAQASDFFPLLCSLQWLSDKEGVDVSNLFKSPFEFYKNELNNLNRCGDEGKKKICGLVLCVLFINFLEKKWLEGRITDEQRQILDDVYIACRLNTGTPKTELMDALDTLDGSLVCIVNATYSTIHDKIFDFLAHYFGGRMIRCLIDHSDPYLLNERFKWGKMKNLSTTEFAIELTEENLPWYLGRLVNDWSKGKVTVVMNNSNMNNELFKNLFLFYLLQLEKTQQEKLANTQDTLEKKEWGTSGSYPMINACFLGYISIVRWLLGKVVDVNQSRYDGNTSLFMACYNGHREIVPLLLKNNHSINVCSKKGITPLFIACERGYIDIVEALLERNADVNINMKDGRIHLSPLLQATVMDHYDIMKKLLEKEPDVNFYDTDGFTPLLITCQKNHNGNGTSIGRK
;
A
#
# COMPACT_ATOMS: atom_id res chain seq x y z
N MET A 1 -28.73 16.63 1.36
CA MET A 1 -29.69 15.52 1.45
C MET A 1 -30.91 15.67 0.53
N SER A 2 -31.67 16.77 0.55
CA SER A 2 -32.92 16.90 -0.26
C SER A 2 -32.68 16.82 -1.78
N GLN A 3 -31.69 17.54 -2.32
CA GLN A 3 -31.32 17.51 -3.74
C GLN A 3 -30.79 16.13 -4.19
N GLU A 4 -30.06 15.44 -3.32
CA GLU A 4 -29.49 14.12 -3.62
C GLU A 4 -30.58 13.05 -3.78
N ILE A 5 -31.53 13.01 -2.84
CA ILE A 5 -32.66 12.07 -2.89
C ILE A 5 -33.57 12.38 -4.10
N GLU A 6 -33.71 13.64 -4.48
CA GLU A 6 -34.46 14.01 -5.69
C GLU A 6 -33.76 13.47 -6.97
N GLY A 7 -32.44 13.58 -7.04
CA GLY A 7 -31.65 12.95 -8.09
C GLY A 7 -31.78 11.42 -8.14
N TRP A 8 -32.00 10.77 -7.00
CA TRP A 8 -32.28 9.32 -6.97
C TRP A 8 -33.63 9.00 -7.58
N LYS A 9 -34.70 9.73 -7.25
CA LYS A 9 -36.02 9.53 -7.86
C LYS A 9 -35.98 9.66 -9.38
N ILE A 10 -35.22 10.66 -9.87
CA ILE A 10 -35.00 10.83 -11.31
C ILE A 10 -34.27 9.64 -11.91
N LYS A 11 -33.40 8.92 -11.20
CA LYS A 11 -32.79 7.69 -11.75
C LYS A 11 -33.68 6.46 -11.56
N ASP A 12 -34.50 6.46 -10.52
CA ASP A 12 -35.35 5.33 -10.13
C ASP A 12 -36.45 5.02 -11.16
N HIS A 13 -36.92 6.00 -11.95
CA HIS A 13 -37.86 5.71 -13.04
C HIS A 13 -37.30 4.71 -14.06
N LYS A 14 -35.96 4.59 -14.19
CA LYS A 14 -35.29 3.59 -15.04
C LYS A 14 -35.02 2.25 -14.32
N PHE A 15 -35.33 2.13 -13.03
CA PHE A 15 -35.13 0.90 -12.28
C PHE A 15 -36.03 -0.22 -12.80
N VAL A 16 -35.48 -1.43 -12.94
CA VAL A 16 -36.24 -2.63 -13.31
C VAL A 16 -36.24 -3.56 -12.10
N PRO A 17 -37.42 -3.91 -11.55
CA PRO A 17 -37.52 -4.90 -10.48
C PRO A 17 -36.90 -6.24 -10.88
N THR A 18 -36.08 -6.77 -9.98
CA THR A 18 -35.36 -8.05 -10.12
C THR A 18 -35.61 -8.95 -8.93
N ARG A 19 -35.26 -10.23 -9.04
CA ARG A 19 -35.23 -11.19 -7.94
C ARG A 19 -34.39 -10.70 -6.77
N ALA A 20 -33.24 -10.06 -7.06
CA ALA A 20 -32.41 -9.43 -6.04
C ALA A 20 -33.18 -8.34 -5.28
N SER A 21 -33.91 -7.47 -5.97
CA SER A 21 -34.72 -6.44 -5.30
C SER A 21 -35.83 -7.04 -4.42
N ALA A 22 -36.53 -8.06 -4.90
CA ALA A 22 -37.56 -8.75 -4.11
C ALA A 22 -36.96 -9.45 -2.88
N TYR A 23 -35.81 -10.10 -3.05
CA TYR A 23 -35.09 -10.76 -1.96
C TYR A 23 -34.65 -9.78 -0.87
N VAL A 24 -34.06 -8.65 -1.27
CA VAL A 24 -33.58 -7.61 -0.35
C VAL A 24 -34.75 -6.97 0.42
N SER A 25 -35.86 -6.65 -0.25
CA SER A 25 -37.08 -6.17 0.42
C SER A 25 -37.59 -7.18 1.46
N ASN A 26 -37.63 -8.48 1.09
CA ASN A 26 -38.07 -9.53 2.00
C ASN A 26 -37.16 -9.71 3.21
N ILE A 27 -35.84 -9.53 3.05
CA ILE A 27 -34.90 -9.53 4.19
C ILE A 27 -35.19 -8.35 5.10
N LEU A 28 -35.30 -7.14 4.55
CA LEU A 28 -35.47 -5.92 5.35
C LEU A 28 -36.81 -5.86 6.08
N ASN A 29 -37.82 -6.57 5.59
CA ASN A 29 -39.09 -6.74 6.30
C ASN A 29 -38.97 -7.69 7.51
N LYS A 30 -37.97 -8.58 7.53
CA LYS A 30 -37.74 -9.58 8.60
C LYS A 30 -36.57 -9.22 9.52
N LYS A 31 -35.62 -8.43 9.04
CA LYS A 31 -34.34 -8.11 9.69
C LYS A 31 -34.02 -6.64 9.51
N ASN A 32 -33.25 -6.07 10.43
CA ASN A 32 -32.92 -4.64 10.42
C ASN A 32 -31.69 -4.30 9.57
N SER A 33 -31.06 -5.27 8.90
CA SER A 33 -29.89 -5.01 8.05
C SER A 33 -29.73 -5.95 6.87
N VAL A 34 -29.15 -5.42 5.80
CA VAL A 34 -28.66 -6.19 4.66
C VAL A 34 -27.42 -5.52 4.07
N THR A 35 -26.44 -6.34 3.69
CA THR A 35 -25.23 -5.89 2.98
C THR A 35 -25.26 -6.42 1.56
N LEU A 36 -25.34 -5.52 0.59
CA LEU A 36 -25.26 -5.83 -0.83
C LEU A 36 -23.79 -5.94 -1.23
N THR A 37 -23.37 -7.14 -1.66
CA THR A 37 -22.00 -7.40 -2.09
C THR A 37 -21.95 -7.70 -3.58
N GLY A 38 -20.79 -7.44 -4.19
CA GLY A 38 -20.58 -7.73 -5.61
C GLY A 38 -19.49 -6.89 -6.25
N SER A 39 -19.05 -7.31 -7.43
CA SER A 39 -18.16 -6.59 -8.33
C SER A 39 -18.73 -5.21 -8.68
N PRO A 40 -17.90 -4.23 -9.06
CA PRO A 40 -18.43 -2.95 -9.51
C PRO A 40 -19.34 -3.15 -10.73
N GLY A 41 -20.47 -2.43 -10.77
CA GLY A 41 -21.37 -2.34 -11.95
C GLY A 41 -22.54 -3.30 -11.96
N VAL A 42 -22.58 -4.24 -11.03
CA VAL A 42 -23.73 -5.16 -10.84
C VAL A 42 -24.98 -4.48 -10.27
N GLY A 43 -24.96 -3.16 -10.05
CA GLY A 43 -26.13 -2.40 -9.62
C GLY A 43 -26.35 -2.28 -8.10
N LYS A 44 -25.36 -2.57 -7.25
CA LYS A 44 -25.46 -2.49 -5.77
C LYS A 44 -26.08 -1.19 -5.27
N THR A 45 -25.45 -0.06 -5.57
CA THR A 45 -25.87 1.27 -5.12
C THR A 45 -27.23 1.66 -5.70
N PHE A 46 -27.50 1.29 -6.96
CA PHE A 46 -28.78 1.56 -7.59
C PHE A 46 -29.92 0.78 -6.93
N LEU A 47 -29.69 -0.50 -6.64
CA LEU A 47 -30.60 -1.35 -5.88
C LEU A 47 -30.82 -0.82 -4.45
N ALA A 48 -29.75 -0.48 -3.75
CA ALA A 48 -29.84 0.03 -2.37
C ALA A 48 -30.70 1.31 -2.28
N ARG A 49 -30.49 2.24 -3.23
CA ARG A 49 -31.25 3.50 -3.33
C ARG A 49 -32.70 3.26 -3.70
N HIS A 50 -32.99 2.36 -4.64
CA HIS A 50 -34.36 1.98 -4.99
C HIS A 50 -35.12 1.44 -3.77
N ILE A 51 -34.52 0.51 -3.03
CA ILE A 51 -35.13 -0.06 -1.83
C ILE A 51 -35.35 1.03 -0.76
N ALA A 52 -34.39 1.92 -0.55
CA ALA A 52 -34.56 3.04 0.38
C ALA A 52 -35.70 4.00 -0.03
N LEU A 53 -35.89 4.24 -1.34
CA LEU A 53 -37.02 5.05 -1.85
C LEU A 53 -38.37 4.36 -1.64
N ASN A 54 -38.45 3.03 -1.75
CA ASN A 54 -39.67 2.29 -1.44
C ASN A 54 -40.04 2.45 0.05
N PHE A 55 -39.09 2.23 0.96
CA PHE A 55 -39.32 2.45 2.40
C PHE A 55 -39.66 3.91 2.74
N LYS A 56 -39.15 4.88 1.98
CA LYS A 56 -39.55 6.28 2.14
C LYS A 56 -41.03 6.51 1.81
N SER A 57 -41.56 5.78 0.83
CA SER A 57 -43.01 5.80 0.54
C SER A 57 -43.82 5.19 1.69
N ASP A 58 -43.22 4.28 2.45
CA ASP A 58 -43.79 3.67 3.66
C ASP A 58 -43.58 4.52 4.94
N GLY A 59 -43.07 5.76 4.82
CA GLY A 59 -42.92 6.70 5.93
C GLY A 59 -41.52 6.78 6.55
N TYR A 60 -40.54 6.02 6.06
CA TYR A 60 -39.17 6.07 6.60
C TYR A 60 -38.41 7.32 6.15
N LYS A 61 -37.62 7.90 7.06
CA LYS A 61 -36.62 8.90 6.74
C LYS A 61 -35.38 8.22 6.14
N ILE A 62 -34.89 8.70 5.00
CA ILE A 62 -33.62 8.22 4.40
C ILE A 62 -32.46 9.06 4.95
N ILE A 63 -31.40 8.39 5.42
CA ILE A 63 -30.15 9.01 5.84
C ILE A 63 -28.99 8.33 5.11
N THR A 64 -28.23 9.10 4.35
CA THR A 64 -26.99 8.64 3.70
C THR A 64 -25.81 8.80 4.66
N ILE A 65 -25.02 7.74 4.82
CA ILE A 65 -23.80 7.73 5.61
C ILE A 65 -22.63 7.65 4.63
N LEU A 66 -21.84 8.71 4.55
CA LEU A 66 -20.64 8.78 3.71
C LEU A 66 -19.38 8.50 4.53
N THR A 67 -19.41 8.84 5.81
CA THR A 67 -18.33 8.58 6.76
C THR A 67 -18.85 7.92 8.04
N PRO A 68 -18.04 7.11 8.75
CA PRO A 68 -18.48 6.45 9.98
C PRO A 68 -19.04 7.43 11.03
N THR A 69 -18.47 8.64 11.09
CA THR A 69 -18.85 9.68 12.04
C THR A 69 -20.27 10.19 11.85
N ASP A 70 -20.82 10.15 10.63
CA ASP A 70 -22.18 10.63 10.32
C ASP A 70 -23.24 9.87 11.15
N ILE A 71 -22.95 8.63 11.56
CA ILE A 71 -23.87 7.81 12.35
C ILE A 71 -24.23 8.47 13.68
N ARG A 72 -23.30 9.22 14.29
CA ARG A 72 -23.51 9.85 15.60
C ARG A 72 -24.55 10.97 15.53
N ASP A 73 -24.52 11.74 14.46
CA ASP A 73 -25.26 13.01 14.37
C ASP A 73 -26.71 12.81 13.93
N PHE A 74 -27.02 11.66 13.31
CA PHE A 74 -28.29 11.46 12.61
C PHE A 74 -29.22 10.40 13.22
N TYR A 75 -28.76 9.59 14.18
CA TYR A 75 -29.61 8.58 14.80
C TYR A 75 -30.51 9.19 15.89
N THR A 76 -31.82 8.97 15.76
CA THR A 76 -32.82 9.33 16.77
C THR A 76 -33.70 8.11 17.07
N PRO A 77 -33.69 7.59 18.32
CA PRO A 77 -34.46 6.39 18.69
C PRO A 77 -35.96 6.52 18.39
N GLY A 78 -36.57 5.45 17.89
CA GLY A 78 -38.02 5.37 17.65
C GLY A 78 -38.53 6.11 16.41
N ILE A 79 -37.66 6.81 15.67
CA ILE A 79 -38.01 7.41 14.37
C ILE A 79 -37.74 6.38 13.28
N GLN A 80 -38.74 6.09 12.44
CA GLN A 80 -38.59 5.20 11.30
C GLN A 80 -37.53 5.73 10.34
N THR A 81 -36.38 5.07 10.29
CA THR A 81 -35.20 5.56 9.58
C THR A 81 -34.51 4.44 8.82
N ILE A 82 -34.18 4.70 7.56
CA ILE A 82 -33.34 3.83 6.74
C ILE A 82 -31.98 4.49 6.50
N PHE A 83 -30.95 3.82 7.01
CA PHE A 83 -29.56 4.24 6.87
C PHE A 83 -28.94 3.55 5.65
N LEU A 84 -28.50 4.35 4.69
CA LEU A 84 -27.76 3.86 3.53
C LEU A 84 -26.26 4.09 3.75
N VAL A 85 -25.50 3.01 3.91
CA VAL A 85 -24.04 3.02 4.04
C VAL A 85 -23.43 2.59 2.71
N ASP A 86 -22.98 3.54 1.89
CA ASP A 86 -22.42 3.24 0.57
C ASP A 86 -20.91 2.97 0.69
N ASP A 87 -20.44 1.86 0.11
CA ASP A 87 -19.04 1.39 0.14
C ASP A 87 -18.43 1.40 1.55
N VAL A 88 -18.97 0.56 2.46
CA VAL A 88 -18.62 0.51 3.90
C VAL A 88 -17.11 0.70 4.16
N CYS A 89 -16.24 -0.07 3.51
CA CYS A 89 -14.79 0.04 3.71
C CYS A 89 -14.04 0.60 2.49
N GLY A 90 -14.75 1.38 1.67
CA GLY A 90 -14.21 1.99 0.47
C GLY A 90 -14.11 1.05 -0.74
N LYS A 91 -13.55 1.62 -1.81
CA LYS A 91 -13.48 1.02 -3.15
C LYS A 91 -12.30 0.06 -3.32
N PHE A 92 -11.14 0.36 -2.75
CA PHE A 92 -9.91 -0.36 -3.10
C PHE A 92 -9.46 -1.31 -2.00
N VAL A 93 -9.31 -0.83 -0.77
CA VAL A 93 -8.80 -1.60 0.37
C VAL A 93 -9.40 -1.06 1.66
N VAL A 94 -9.56 -1.93 2.66
CA VAL A 94 -9.79 -1.51 4.04
C VAL A 94 -8.48 -1.03 4.63
N ASN A 95 -8.26 0.28 4.68
CA ASN A 95 -7.10 0.82 5.38
C ASN A 95 -7.35 0.78 6.91
N GLN A 96 -6.25 0.77 7.68
CA GLN A 96 -6.31 0.60 9.14
C GLN A 96 -7.10 1.71 9.82
N THR A 97 -6.91 2.97 9.39
CA THR A 97 -7.62 4.13 9.93
C THR A 97 -9.13 4.07 9.70
N GLN A 98 -9.57 3.67 8.50
CA GLN A 98 -10.99 3.47 8.20
C GLN A 98 -11.59 2.36 9.06
N LEU A 99 -10.85 1.25 9.21
CA LEU A 99 -11.28 0.14 10.05
C LEU A 99 -11.46 0.57 11.51
N GLU A 100 -10.48 1.29 12.07
CA GLU A 100 -10.53 1.82 13.43
C GLU A 100 -11.71 2.78 13.60
N ASN A 101 -11.94 3.68 12.65
CA ASN A 101 -13.09 4.60 12.67
C ASN A 101 -14.43 3.84 12.69
N TRP A 102 -14.55 2.80 11.86
CA TRP A 102 -15.74 1.94 11.87
C TRP A 102 -15.88 1.14 13.17
N GLN A 103 -14.78 0.61 13.70
CA GLN A 103 -14.76 -0.13 14.96
C GLN A 103 -15.25 0.72 16.13
N GLN A 104 -14.83 1.99 16.19
CA GLN A 104 -15.30 2.95 17.18
C GLN A 104 -16.82 3.19 17.10
N MET A 105 -17.43 3.03 15.92
CA MET A 105 -18.88 3.21 15.73
C MET A 105 -19.71 1.94 15.94
N LEU A 106 -19.08 0.77 16.10
CA LEU A 106 -19.79 -0.51 16.26
C LEU A 106 -20.84 -0.50 17.38
N PRO A 107 -20.58 0.06 18.59
CA PRO A 107 -21.60 0.09 19.64
C PRO A 107 -22.86 0.86 19.22
N LYS A 108 -22.70 1.91 18.39
CA LYS A 108 -23.83 2.71 17.92
C LYS A 108 -24.59 2.03 16.80
N ILE A 109 -23.88 1.37 15.88
CA ILE A 109 -24.49 0.55 14.84
C ILE A 109 -25.32 -0.57 15.48
N GLU A 110 -24.81 -1.20 16.54
CA GLU A 110 -25.56 -2.22 17.29
C GLU A 110 -26.84 -1.66 17.93
N GLN A 111 -26.81 -0.43 18.46
CA GLN A 111 -28.03 0.24 18.94
C GLN A 111 -29.04 0.46 17.81
N ILE A 112 -28.59 0.90 16.62
CA ILE A 112 -29.46 1.07 15.45
C ILE A 112 -30.08 -0.26 15.03
N LEU A 113 -29.31 -1.35 15.05
CA LEU A 113 -29.78 -2.67 14.67
C LEU A 113 -30.76 -3.28 15.68
N ALA A 114 -30.65 -2.90 16.96
CA ALA A 114 -31.59 -3.29 18.01
C ALA A 114 -32.91 -2.49 17.95
N ASP A 115 -32.92 -1.32 17.31
CA ASP A 115 -34.11 -0.49 17.13
C ASP A 115 -34.96 -0.99 15.95
N ASN A 116 -36.17 -1.48 16.25
CA ASN A 116 -37.10 -2.01 15.24
C ASN A 116 -37.63 -0.94 14.27
N CYS A 117 -37.50 0.34 14.59
CA CYS A 117 -37.83 1.44 13.69
C CYS A 117 -36.70 1.71 12.69
N CYS A 118 -35.51 1.15 12.87
CA CYS A 118 -34.36 1.44 12.04
C CYS A 118 -33.99 0.28 11.11
N LYS A 119 -33.49 0.63 9.92
CA LYS A 119 -32.98 -0.33 8.92
C LYS A 119 -31.64 0.16 8.38
N ILE A 120 -30.73 -0.77 8.10
CA ILE A 120 -29.42 -0.48 7.50
C ILE A 120 -29.30 -1.22 6.16
N ILE A 121 -29.01 -0.48 5.10
CA ILE A 121 -28.58 -1.04 3.82
C ILE A 121 -27.14 -0.64 3.60
N ALA A 122 -26.25 -1.63 3.55
CA ALA A 122 -24.84 -1.41 3.27
C ALA A 122 -24.50 -1.88 1.85
N THR A 123 -23.59 -1.20 1.17
CA THR A 123 -22.98 -1.71 -0.07
C THR A 123 -21.48 -1.96 0.16
N CYS A 124 -20.96 -3.04 -0.43
CA CYS A 124 -19.54 -3.36 -0.33
C CYS A 124 -19.07 -4.08 -1.60
N ARG A 125 -17.85 -3.79 -2.06
CA ARG A 125 -17.24 -4.62 -3.11
C ARG A 125 -16.97 -6.02 -2.59
N LEU A 126 -17.17 -7.04 -3.44
CA LEU A 126 -17.03 -8.44 -3.03
C LEU A 126 -15.62 -8.80 -2.54
N GLN A 127 -14.58 -8.26 -3.19
CA GLN A 127 -13.19 -8.47 -2.77
C GLN A 127 -12.90 -7.88 -1.38
N VAL A 128 -13.38 -6.67 -1.13
CA VAL A 128 -13.24 -5.97 0.15
C VAL A 128 -14.05 -6.70 1.23
N TYR A 129 -15.27 -7.12 0.89
CA TYR A 129 -16.10 -7.94 1.77
C TYR A 129 -15.48 -9.31 2.07
N ARG A 130 -14.54 -9.83 1.26
CA ARG A 130 -13.87 -11.10 1.56
C ARG A 130 -12.58 -10.91 2.36
N ASP A 131 -12.14 -9.68 2.60
CA ASP A 131 -10.98 -9.38 3.42
C ASP A 131 -11.24 -9.79 4.88
N ASP A 132 -10.28 -10.49 5.49
CA ASP A 132 -10.38 -10.94 6.88
C ASP A 132 -10.50 -9.76 7.86
N LYS A 133 -9.99 -8.58 7.51
CA LYS A 133 -10.14 -7.36 8.32
C LYS A 133 -11.59 -6.93 8.46
N ILE A 134 -12.44 -7.18 7.46
CA ILE A 134 -13.89 -6.90 7.55
C ILE A 134 -14.58 -7.79 8.59
N ASN A 135 -13.98 -8.92 8.99
CA ASN A 135 -14.53 -9.72 10.09
C ASN A 135 -14.56 -8.96 11.41
N LEU A 136 -13.80 -7.87 11.55
CA LEU A 136 -13.88 -6.98 12.70
C LEU A 136 -15.14 -6.11 12.69
N LEU A 137 -15.87 -6.03 11.57
CA LEU A 137 -17.11 -5.28 11.39
C LEU A 137 -18.34 -6.20 11.31
N GLN A 138 -18.51 -7.05 12.34
CA GLN A 138 -19.56 -8.06 12.44
C GLN A 138 -21.00 -7.58 12.11
N PRO A 139 -21.45 -6.36 12.46
CA PRO A 139 -22.80 -5.88 12.12
C PRO A 139 -23.11 -5.95 10.63
N PHE A 140 -22.14 -5.66 9.77
CA PHE A 140 -22.31 -5.70 8.31
C PHE A 140 -22.18 -7.10 7.71
N ARG A 141 -21.84 -8.12 8.51
CA ARG A 141 -21.75 -9.53 8.08
C ARG A 141 -23.03 -10.34 8.33
N ARG A 142 -23.98 -9.79 9.08
CA ARG A 142 -25.17 -10.52 9.55
C ARG A 142 -26.04 -11.08 8.42
N CYS A 143 -26.16 -10.35 7.31
CA CYS A 143 -26.98 -10.71 6.16
C CYS A 143 -26.36 -10.20 4.86
N GLU A 144 -25.86 -11.12 4.03
CA GLU A 144 -25.30 -10.80 2.73
C GLU A 144 -26.29 -11.07 1.60
N CYS A 145 -26.38 -10.14 0.65
CA CYS A 145 -26.96 -10.39 -0.67
C CYS A 145 -25.86 -10.18 -1.73
N ASN A 146 -25.28 -11.29 -2.19
CA ASN A 146 -24.21 -11.28 -3.18
C ASN A 146 -24.76 -11.26 -4.60
N LEU A 147 -24.70 -10.11 -5.26
CA LEU A 147 -25.22 -9.90 -6.61
C LEU A 147 -24.42 -10.63 -7.72
N ASN A 148 -23.23 -11.15 -7.40
CA ASN A 148 -22.47 -12.03 -8.30
C ASN A 148 -22.71 -13.52 -8.04
N SER A 149 -23.57 -13.89 -7.09
CA SER A 149 -23.95 -15.29 -6.89
C SER A 149 -24.82 -15.80 -8.04
N LYS A 150 -24.82 -17.11 -8.30
CA LYS A 150 -25.65 -17.70 -9.38
C LYS A 150 -27.14 -17.42 -9.15
N GLU A 151 -27.54 -17.33 -7.89
CA GLU A 151 -28.91 -17.13 -7.46
C GLU A 151 -29.38 -15.69 -7.70
N MET A 152 -28.51 -14.70 -7.48
CA MET A 152 -28.86 -13.27 -7.51
C MET A 152 -28.46 -12.55 -8.81
N ARG A 153 -27.57 -13.14 -9.64
CA ARG A 153 -27.25 -12.59 -10.96
C ARG A 153 -28.52 -12.45 -11.82
N HIS A 154 -28.53 -11.45 -12.68
CA HIS A 154 -29.64 -11.21 -13.60
C HIS A 154 -29.84 -12.40 -14.54
N THR A 155 -31.05 -12.94 -14.52
CA THR A 155 -31.52 -13.92 -15.49
C THR A 155 -31.63 -13.29 -16.88
N LEU A 156 -31.71 -14.13 -17.92
CA LEU A 156 -31.93 -13.64 -19.29
C LEU A 156 -33.20 -12.78 -19.38
N SER A 157 -34.29 -13.18 -18.72
CA SER A 157 -35.54 -12.42 -18.69
C SER A 157 -35.38 -11.03 -18.06
N GLU A 158 -34.65 -10.93 -16.96
CA GLU A 158 -34.38 -9.63 -16.31
C GLU A 158 -33.48 -8.75 -17.18
N LYS A 159 -32.46 -9.33 -17.82
CA LYS A 159 -31.59 -8.59 -18.75
C LYS A 159 -32.38 -8.02 -19.94
N ILE A 160 -33.32 -8.78 -20.49
CA ILE A 160 -34.18 -8.32 -21.58
C ILE A 160 -35.01 -7.12 -21.13
N LYS A 161 -35.65 -7.18 -19.96
CA LYS A 161 -36.44 -6.06 -19.41
C LYS A 161 -35.59 -4.81 -19.14
N ILE A 162 -34.38 -4.99 -18.60
CA ILE A 162 -33.41 -3.89 -18.40
C ILE A 162 -33.05 -3.28 -19.76
N LYS A 163 -32.66 -4.10 -20.73
CA LYS A 163 -32.35 -3.62 -22.08
C LYS A 163 -33.50 -2.83 -22.69
N GLU A 164 -34.71 -3.38 -22.71
CA GLU A 164 -35.89 -2.72 -23.31
C GLU A 164 -36.10 -1.33 -22.72
N LYS A 165 -35.90 -1.20 -21.39
CA LYS A 165 -36.08 0.07 -20.69
C LYS A 165 -35.03 1.13 -21.02
N TYR A 166 -33.81 0.72 -21.34
CA TYR A 166 -32.69 1.64 -21.59
C TYR A 166 -32.36 1.85 -23.07
N LEU A 167 -32.55 0.83 -23.92
CA LEU A 167 -32.13 0.79 -25.33
C LEU A 167 -33.28 0.53 -26.31
N GLY A 168 -34.51 0.33 -25.82
CA GLY A 168 -35.69 0.05 -26.64
C GLY A 168 -35.59 -1.29 -27.41
N ASN A 169 -36.17 -1.32 -28.61
CA ASN A 169 -36.36 -2.55 -29.41
C ASN A 169 -35.14 -2.97 -30.27
N ARG A 170 -33.94 -2.44 -30.03
CA ARG A 170 -32.74 -2.83 -30.84
C ARG A 170 -32.49 -4.33 -30.73
N SER A 171 -32.22 -5.05 -31.84
CA SER A 171 -31.82 -6.46 -31.74
C SER A 171 -30.47 -6.56 -31.00
N LEU A 172 -30.38 -7.45 -30.03
CA LEU A 172 -29.12 -7.79 -29.37
C LEU A 172 -29.13 -9.30 -29.23
N ASP A 173 -28.76 -10.00 -30.31
CA ASP A 173 -28.79 -11.46 -30.37
C ASP A 173 -27.75 -12.11 -29.43
N ASP A 174 -26.90 -11.32 -28.75
CA ASP A 174 -25.79 -11.79 -27.91
C ASP A 174 -25.78 -11.29 -26.44
N ILE A 175 -26.94 -10.89 -25.88
CA ILE A 175 -27.10 -10.41 -24.47
C ILE A 175 -26.57 -11.42 -23.41
N ALA A 176 -26.49 -12.70 -23.78
CA ALA A 176 -26.17 -13.78 -22.86
C ALA A 176 -24.73 -13.70 -22.28
N GLN A 177 -23.77 -13.12 -23.01
CA GLN A 177 -22.34 -13.25 -22.68
C GLN A 177 -21.84 -12.21 -21.65
N ALA A 178 -22.31 -10.94 -21.70
CA ALA A 178 -22.01 -9.96 -20.64
C ALA A 178 -22.86 -10.24 -19.39
N SER A 179 -22.34 -11.04 -18.45
CA SER A 179 -23.02 -11.31 -17.17
C SER A 179 -22.71 -10.29 -16.09
N ASP A 180 -21.47 -9.81 -16.04
CA ASP A 180 -21.03 -8.82 -15.07
C ASP A 180 -21.33 -7.42 -15.63
N PHE A 181 -21.77 -6.48 -14.77
CA PHE A 181 -22.04 -5.06 -15.09
C PHE A 181 -22.99 -4.75 -16.26
N PHE A 182 -23.86 -5.71 -16.65
CA PHE A 182 -24.88 -5.51 -17.68
C PHE A 182 -25.79 -4.27 -17.50
N PRO A 183 -26.33 -3.98 -16.30
CA PRO A 183 -27.16 -2.78 -16.12
C PRO A 183 -26.42 -1.48 -16.42
N LEU A 184 -25.12 -1.44 -16.09
CA LEU A 184 -24.28 -0.30 -16.43
C LEU A 184 -24.18 -0.15 -17.94
N LEU A 185 -23.85 -1.21 -18.68
CA LEU A 185 -23.71 -1.15 -20.15
C LEU A 185 -24.98 -0.65 -20.82
N CYS A 186 -26.16 -1.06 -20.33
CA CYS A 186 -27.43 -0.53 -20.79
C CYS A 186 -27.61 0.96 -20.47
N SER A 187 -27.09 1.45 -19.33
CA SER A 187 -27.24 2.85 -18.91
C SER A 187 -26.38 3.87 -19.67
N LEU A 188 -25.47 3.42 -20.54
CA LEU A 188 -24.56 4.27 -21.29
C LEU A 188 -25.20 4.88 -22.52
N GLN A 189 -26.00 5.92 -22.25
CA GLN A 189 -26.82 6.63 -23.24
C GLN A 189 -26.00 7.31 -24.35
N TRP A 190 -24.77 7.78 -24.06
CA TRP A 190 -23.92 8.39 -25.09
C TRP A 190 -23.63 7.47 -26.29
N LEU A 191 -23.53 6.16 -26.06
CA LEU A 191 -23.24 5.20 -27.12
C LEU A 191 -24.44 4.99 -28.06
N SER A 192 -25.66 5.21 -27.58
CA SER A 192 -26.86 5.09 -28.41
C SER A 192 -27.08 6.29 -29.33
N ASP A 193 -26.50 7.44 -28.98
CA ASP A 193 -26.76 8.74 -29.60
C ASP A 193 -25.72 9.10 -30.68
N LYS A 194 -24.58 8.39 -30.74
CA LYS A 194 -23.61 8.53 -31.84
C LYS A 194 -24.07 7.77 -33.10
N GLU A 195 -24.32 8.49 -34.18
CA GLU A 195 -24.61 7.90 -35.48
C GLU A 195 -23.45 6.99 -35.95
N GLY A 196 -23.79 5.77 -36.40
CA GLY A 196 -22.84 4.83 -37.00
C GLY A 196 -22.00 3.99 -36.02
N VAL A 197 -22.17 4.13 -34.70
CA VAL A 197 -21.44 3.29 -33.71
C VAL A 197 -22.14 1.94 -33.53
N ASP A 198 -21.46 0.86 -33.93
CA ASP A 198 -21.93 -0.50 -33.66
C ASP A 198 -21.71 -0.89 -32.19
N VAL A 199 -22.77 -0.81 -31.41
CA VAL A 199 -22.79 -1.18 -29.97
C VAL A 199 -22.92 -2.70 -29.75
N SER A 200 -23.01 -3.52 -30.79
CA SER A 200 -23.13 -4.98 -30.65
C SER A 200 -21.91 -5.58 -29.92
N ASN A 201 -20.71 -5.07 -30.21
CA ASN A 201 -19.46 -5.50 -29.58
C ASN A 201 -19.30 -5.03 -28.13
N LEU A 202 -20.01 -3.95 -27.71
CA LEU A 202 -20.00 -3.47 -26.32
C LEU A 202 -20.49 -4.56 -25.35
N PHE A 203 -21.51 -5.32 -25.76
CA PHE A 203 -22.09 -6.39 -24.93
C PHE A 203 -21.36 -7.73 -25.06
N LYS A 204 -20.45 -7.87 -26.03
CA LYS A 204 -19.60 -9.06 -26.21
C LYS A 204 -18.28 -8.92 -25.48
N SER A 205 -17.56 -7.84 -25.76
CA SER A 205 -16.26 -7.55 -25.18
C SER A 205 -16.14 -6.05 -24.89
N PRO A 206 -16.78 -5.57 -23.80
CA PRO A 206 -16.86 -4.14 -23.50
C PRO A 206 -15.48 -3.47 -23.41
N PHE A 207 -14.48 -4.15 -22.84
CA PHE A 207 -13.14 -3.60 -22.72
C PHE A 207 -12.38 -3.53 -24.04
N GLU A 208 -12.56 -4.48 -24.97
CA GLU A 208 -12.02 -4.34 -26.33
C GLU A 208 -12.73 -3.23 -27.11
N PHE A 209 -14.04 -3.06 -26.90
CA PHE A 209 -14.80 -1.92 -27.45
C PHE A 209 -14.19 -0.59 -26.98
N TYR A 210 -14.02 -0.39 -25.66
CA TYR A 210 -13.43 0.83 -25.13
C TYR A 210 -11.97 1.03 -25.52
N LYS A 211 -11.19 -0.05 -25.63
CA LYS A 211 -9.81 0.01 -26.12
C LYS A 211 -9.77 0.54 -27.56
N ASN A 212 -10.69 0.11 -28.41
CA ASN A 212 -10.81 0.62 -29.77
C ASN A 212 -11.22 2.09 -29.79
N GLU A 213 -12.18 2.51 -28.96
CA GLU A 213 -12.54 3.93 -28.82
C GLU A 213 -11.34 4.79 -28.38
N LEU A 214 -10.57 4.36 -27.39
CA LEU A 214 -9.37 5.07 -26.95
C LEU A 214 -8.29 5.10 -28.05
N ASN A 215 -8.13 4.01 -28.80
CA ASN A 215 -7.22 3.97 -29.95
C ASN A 215 -7.68 4.94 -31.07
N ASN A 216 -8.99 5.09 -31.27
CA ASN A 216 -9.55 6.03 -32.23
C ASN A 216 -9.29 7.48 -31.77
N LEU A 217 -9.50 7.78 -30.49
CA LEU A 217 -9.14 9.10 -29.92
C LEU A 217 -7.67 9.44 -30.16
N ASN A 218 -6.75 8.48 -29.98
CA ASN A 218 -5.33 8.70 -30.27
C ASN A 218 -5.04 9.05 -31.74
N ARG A 219 -5.94 8.75 -32.68
CA ARG A 219 -5.83 9.07 -34.12
C ARG A 219 -6.46 10.41 -34.48
N CYS A 220 -7.30 10.99 -33.63
CA CYS A 220 -8.05 12.24 -33.88
C CYS A 220 -7.22 13.53 -33.67
N GLY A 221 -5.91 13.49 -33.87
CA GLY A 221 -5.04 14.66 -33.68
C GLY A 221 -5.10 15.23 -32.25
N ASP A 222 -4.94 16.54 -32.12
CA ASP A 222 -4.83 17.18 -30.80
C ASP A 222 -6.14 17.17 -30.00
N GLU A 223 -7.30 17.16 -30.64
CA GLU A 223 -8.58 17.05 -29.93
C GLU A 223 -8.71 15.73 -29.18
N GLY A 224 -8.32 14.63 -29.83
CA GLY A 224 -8.29 13.31 -29.21
C GLY A 224 -7.26 13.21 -28.09
N LYS A 225 -6.08 13.82 -28.26
CA LYS A 225 -5.05 13.88 -27.21
C LYS A 225 -5.50 14.66 -25.98
N LYS A 226 -6.25 15.75 -26.14
CA LYS A 226 -6.85 16.51 -25.01
C LYS A 226 -7.79 15.62 -24.19
N LYS A 227 -8.64 14.84 -24.87
CA LYS A 227 -9.54 13.84 -24.23
C LYS A 227 -8.74 12.79 -23.46
N ILE A 228 -7.70 12.23 -24.06
CA ILE A 228 -6.82 11.25 -23.41
C ILE A 228 -6.11 11.87 -22.20
N CYS A 229 -5.58 13.09 -22.32
CA CYS A 229 -4.95 13.82 -21.23
C CYS A 229 -5.90 13.99 -20.03
N GLY A 230 -7.15 14.43 -20.29
CA GLY A 230 -8.17 14.54 -19.25
C GLY A 230 -8.47 13.20 -18.56
N LEU A 231 -8.56 12.12 -19.33
CA LEU A 231 -8.79 10.77 -18.79
C LEU A 231 -7.60 10.26 -17.95
N VAL A 232 -6.36 10.56 -18.35
CA VAL A 232 -5.17 10.23 -17.55
C VAL A 232 -5.19 10.99 -16.23
N LEU A 233 -5.53 12.28 -16.24
CA LEU A 233 -5.70 13.06 -15.00
C LEU A 233 -6.78 12.43 -14.10
N CYS A 234 -7.92 12.01 -14.65
CA CYS A 234 -8.93 11.29 -13.86
C CYS A 234 -8.36 10.02 -13.19
N VAL A 235 -7.47 9.29 -13.88
CA VAL A 235 -6.79 8.12 -13.30
C VAL A 235 -5.83 8.52 -12.17
N LEU A 236 -4.97 9.52 -12.40
CA LEU A 236 -3.98 9.97 -11.42
C LEU A 236 -4.62 10.45 -10.11
N PHE A 237 -5.76 11.14 -10.21
CA PHE A 237 -6.52 11.66 -9.07
C PHE A 237 -7.58 10.68 -8.53
N ILE A 238 -7.48 9.37 -8.82
CA ILE A 238 -8.41 8.33 -8.36
C ILE A 238 -9.88 8.73 -8.55
N ASN A 239 -10.24 9.16 -9.77
CA ASN A 239 -11.59 9.62 -10.12
C ASN A 239 -12.11 10.83 -9.33
N PHE A 240 -11.23 11.61 -8.73
CA PHE A 240 -11.58 12.82 -7.99
C PHE A 240 -10.85 14.05 -8.56
N LEU A 241 -11.07 14.33 -9.85
CA LEU A 241 -10.49 15.49 -10.52
C LEU A 241 -11.45 16.69 -10.43
N GLU A 242 -11.23 17.58 -9.47
CA GLU A 242 -12.04 18.78 -9.29
C GLU A 242 -11.88 19.76 -10.47
N LYS A 243 -12.98 20.33 -10.99
CA LYS A 243 -12.95 21.39 -12.02
C LYS A 243 -12.07 22.56 -11.60
N LYS A 244 -12.10 22.92 -10.31
CA LYS A 244 -11.28 23.98 -9.71
C LYS A 244 -9.78 23.77 -9.92
N TRP A 245 -9.31 22.52 -9.98
CA TRP A 245 -7.91 22.21 -10.25
C TRP A 245 -7.51 22.64 -11.68
N LEU A 246 -8.41 22.47 -12.64
CA LEU A 246 -8.22 22.89 -14.02
C LEU A 246 -8.45 24.40 -14.23
N GLU A 247 -9.37 25.03 -13.49
CA GLU A 247 -9.67 26.47 -13.60
C GLU A 247 -8.65 27.36 -12.86
N GLY A 248 -8.14 26.91 -11.71
CA GLY A 248 -7.40 27.74 -10.77
C GLY A 248 -5.92 27.90 -11.06
N ARG A 249 -5.23 28.73 -10.26
CA ARG A 249 -3.77 28.69 -10.18
C ARG A 249 -3.34 27.38 -9.53
N ILE A 250 -2.42 26.68 -10.18
CA ILE A 250 -1.84 25.44 -9.67
C ILE A 250 -0.47 25.72 -9.05
N THR A 251 -0.07 24.87 -8.11
CA THR A 251 1.28 24.88 -7.52
C THR A 251 2.33 24.41 -8.53
N ASP A 252 3.61 24.64 -8.24
CA ASP A 252 4.71 24.17 -9.11
C ASP A 252 4.73 22.64 -9.23
N GLU A 253 4.43 21.91 -8.15
CA GLU A 253 4.30 20.44 -8.17
C GLU A 253 3.13 20.00 -9.07
N GLN A 254 1.98 20.67 -8.98
CA GLN A 254 0.83 20.39 -9.85
C GLN A 254 1.10 20.74 -11.33
N ARG A 255 1.88 21.78 -11.58
CA ARG A 255 2.32 22.13 -12.95
C ARG A 255 3.22 21.04 -13.52
N GLN A 256 4.17 20.54 -12.73
CA GLN A 256 5.02 19.43 -13.14
C GLN A 256 4.22 18.17 -13.50
N ILE A 257 3.22 17.82 -12.68
CA ILE A 257 2.30 16.70 -12.99
C ILE A 257 1.63 16.93 -14.35
N LEU A 258 1.09 18.13 -14.58
CA LEU A 258 0.39 18.44 -15.82
C LEU A 258 1.31 18.37 -17.05
N ASP A 259 2.51 18.94 -16.94
CA ASP A 259 3.51 18.93 -18.02
C ASP A 259 3.94 17.50 -18.37
N ASP A 260 4.17 16.66 -17.37
CA ASP A 260 4.52 15.24 -17.58
C ASP A 260 3.37 14.47 -18.24
N VAL A 261 2.11 14.75 -17.87
CA VAL A 261 0.94 14.17 -18.54
C VAL A 261 0.85 14.65 -19.99
N TYR A 262 1.05 15.94 -20.26
CA TYR A 262 1.08 16.48 -21.61
C TYR A 262 2.13 15.80 -22.48
N ILE A 263 3.34 15.63 -21.96
CA ILE A 263 4.43 14.93 -22.64
C ILE A 263 4.04 13.47 -22.90
N ALA A 264 3.51 12.76 -21.90
CA ALA A 264 3.07 11.37 -22.04
C ALA A 264 1.97 11.21 -23.11
N CYS A 265 1.05 12.17 -23.20
CA CYS A 265 -0.02 12.22 -24.19
C CYS A 265 0.40 12.80 -25.55
N ARG A 266 1.66 13.24 -25.71
CA ARG A 266 2.18 13.92 -26.91
C ARG A 266 1.37 15.19 -27.28
N LEU A 267 0.90 15.89 -26.26
CA LEU A 267 0.19 17.17 -26.35
C LEU A 267 1.17 18.30 -26.02
N ASN A 268 0.95 19.49 -26.59
CA ASN A 268 1.78 20.66 -26.31
C ASN A 268 1.61 21.07 -24.84
N THR A 269 2.71 21.29 -24.11
CA THR A 269 2.66 21.71 -22.71
C THR A 269 2.03 23.09 -22.51
N GLY A 270 2.00 23.92 -23.55
CA GLY A 270 1.29 25.20 -23.57
C GLY A 270 -0.23 25.09 -23.77
N THR A 271 -0.79 23.89 -23.93
CA THR A 271 -2.24 23.74 -24.12
C THR A 271 -3.01 24.27 -22.89
N PRO A 272 -3.99 25.18 -23.08
CA PRO A 272 -4.78 25.71 -21.98
C PRO A 272 -5.56 24.62 -21.25
N LYS A 273 -5.59 24.68 -19.91
CA LYS A 273 -6.34 23.74 -19.07
C LYS A 273 -7.85 23.77 -19.36
N THR A 274 -8.38 24.91 -19.81
CA THR A 274 -9.78 25.05 -20.23
C THR A 274 -10.11 24.14 -21.40
N GLU A 275 -9.19 23.93 -22.34
CA GLU A 275 -9.43 23.02 -23.46
C GLU A 275 -9.46 21.55 -23.04
N LEU A 276 -8.78 21.20 -21.93
CA LEU A 276 -8.92 19.87 -21.32
C LEU A 276 -10.28 19.71 -20.65
N MET A 277 -10.79 20.76 -20.01
CA MET A 277 -12.12 20.77 -19.41
C MET A 277 -13.19 20.59 -20.47
N ASP A 278 -13.12 21.37 -21.57
CA ASP A 278 -14.04 21.25 -22.69
C ASP A 278 -14.01 19.83 -23.27
N ALA A 279 -12.81 19.26 -23.42
CA ALA A 279 -12.64 17.88 -23.87
C ALA A 279 -13.27 16.87 -22.91
N LEU A 280 -13.11 17.03 -21.59
CA LEU A 280 -13.74 16.18 -20.57
C LEU A 280 -15.25 16.34 -20.52
N ASP A 281 -15.75 17.57 -20.69
CA ASP A 281 -17.18 17.87 -20.75
C ASP A 281 -17.83 17.16 -21.96
N THR A 282 -17.13 17.03 -23.10
CA THR A 282 -17.62 16.23 -24.25
C THR A 282 -17.70 14.73 -23.97
N LEU A 283 -17.03 14.24 -22.92
CA LEU A 283 -17.06 12.84 -22.49
C LEU A 283 -18.08 12.58 -21.37
N ASP A 284 -18.78 13.61 -20.89
CA ASP A 284 -19.83 13.46 -19.87
C ASP A 284 -20.95 12.52 -20.37
N GLY A 285 -21.35 11.58 -19.51
CA GLY A 285 -22.32 10.53 -19.85
C GLY A 285 -21.77 9.37 -20.69
N SER A 286 -20.47 9.34 -21.01
CA SER A 286 -19.84 8.31 -21.84
C SER A 286 -18.75 7.51 -21.12
N LEU A 287 -17.64 8.16 -20.79
CA LEU A 287 -16.49 7.64 -20.04
C LEU A 287 -16.35 8.38 -18.72
N VAL A 288 -16.82 9.62 -18.67
CA VAL A 288 -16.74 10.51 -17.52
C VAL A 288 -18.17 10.89 -17.10
N CYS A 289 -18.36 11.13 -15.82
CA CYS A 289 -19.53 11.83 -15.29
C CYS A 289 -19.09 12.97 -14.39
N ILE A 290 -19.86 14.06 -14.43
CA ILE A 290 -19.60 15.26 -13.63
C ILE A 290 -20.57 15.27 -12.44
N VAL A 291 -20.03 15.17 -11.23
CA VAL A 291 -20.82 15.24 -9.98
C VAL A 291 -20.19 16.27 -9.06
N ASN A 292 -20.96 17.26 -8.61
CA ASN A 292 -20.50 18.31 -7.70
C ASN A 292 -19.22 19.02 -8.17
N ALA A 293 -19.13 19.35 -9.46
CA ALA A 293 -17.94 19.95 -10.09
C ALA A 293 -16.66 19.08 -10.02
N THR A 294 -16.81 17.77 -9.92
CA THR A 294 -15.70 16.80 -9.99
C THR A 294 -15.92 15.86 -11.17
N TYR A 295 -14.88 15.70 -11.98
CA TYR A 295 -14.81 14.68 -13.01
C TYR A 295 -14.46 13.34 -12.38
N SER A 296 -15.28 12.33 -12.66
CA SER A 296 -15.06 10.94 -12.27
C SER A 296 -15.41 10.05 -13.44
N THR A 297 -14.87 8.82 -13.55
CA THR A 297 -15.41 7.92 -14.56
C THR A 297 -16.87 7.61 -14.27
N ILE A 298 -17.65 7.36 -15.34
CA ILE A 298 -19.04 6.88 -15.24
C ILE A 298 -19.19 5.67 -14.32
N HIS A 299 -18.11 4.90 -14.16
CA HIS A 299 -18.11 3.67 -13.40
C HIS A 299 -16.70 3.18 -13.03
N ASP A 300 -16.61 2.50 -11.89
CA ASP A 300 -15.36 1.96 -11.35
C ASP A 300 -14.67 0.94 -12.27
N LYS A 301 -15.41 0.06 -12.97
CA LYS A 301 -14.82 -0.86 -13.96
C LYS A 301 -14.19 -0.13 -15.15
N ILE A 302 -14.73 1.03 -15.52
CA ILE A 302 -14.14 1.88 -16.58
C ILE A 302 -12.87 2.53 -16.06
N PHE A 303 -12.85 2.96 -14.79
CA PHE A 303 -11.62 3.41 -14.15
C PHE A 303 -10.56 2.32 -14.09
N ASP A 304 -10.92 1.12 -13.65
CA ASP A 304 -10.00 -0.01 -13.58
C ASP A 304 -9.40 -0.32 -14.96
N PHE A 305 -10.24 -0.32 -15.99
CA PHE A 305 -9.82 -0.46 -17.38
C PHE A 305 -8.90 0.67 -17.85
N LEU A 306 -9.24 1.94 -17.59
CA LEU A 306 -8.42 3.09 -17.98
C LEU A 306 -7.07 3.07 -17.28
N ALA A 307 -7.04 2.78 -15.98
CA ALA A 307 -5.80 2.63 -15.21
C ALA A 307 -4.90 1.57 -15.82
N HIS A 308 -5.44 0.41 -16.21
CA HIS A 308 -4.68 -0.63 -16.89
C HIS A 308 -4.25 -0.23 -18.31
N TYR A 309 -5.15 0.34 -19.10
CA TYR A 309 -4.90 0.77 -20.48
C TYR A 309 -3.76 1.80 -20.55
N PHE A 310 -3.78 2.79 -19.66
CA PHE A 310 -2.72 3.79 -19.53
C PHE A 310 -1.48 3.23 -18.83
N GLY A 311 -1.64 2.32 -17.87
CA GLY A 311 -0.53 1.59 -17.24
C GLY A 311 0.35 0.86 -18.24
N GLY A 312 -0.21 0.32 -19.32
CA GLY A 312 0.56 -0.30 -20.40
C GLY A 312 1.20 0.67 -21.41
N ARG A 313 0.88 1.96 -21.37
CA ARG A 313 1.31 2.96 -22.40
C ARG A 313 2.08 4.15 -21.84
N MET A 314 1.77 4.54 -20.63
CA MET A 314 2.23 5.75 -19.94
C MET A 314 2.74 5.39 -18.55
N ILE A 315 3.36 4.22 -18.42
CA ILE A 315 3.67 3.61 -17.13
C ILE A 315 4.48 4.52 -16.22
N ARG A 316 5.48 5.23 -16.79
CA ARG A 316 6.34 6.15 -16.04
C ARG A 316 5.54 7.28 -15.42
N CYS A 317 4.72 7.96 -16.21
CA CYS A 317 3.84 9.02 -15.75
C CYS A 317 2.90 8.53 -14.63
N LEU A 318 2.35 7.32 -14.76
CA LEU A 318 1.51 6.75 -13.71
C LEU A 318 2.32 6.45 -12.44
N ILE A 319 3.52 5.86 -12.56
CA ILE A 319 4.38 5.58 -11.40
C ILE A 319 4.73 6.87 -10.66
N ASP A 320 5.11 7.92 -11.39
CA ASP A 320 5.63 9.15 -10.78
C ASP A 320 4.53 9.95 -10.06
N HIS A 321 3.29 9.94 -10.58
CA HIS A 321 2.25 10.88 -10.17
C HIS A 321 0.99 10.25 -9.57
N SER A 322 0.78 8.94 -9.72
CA SER A 322 -0.41 8.31 -9.16
C SER A 322 -0.40 8.33 -7.64
N ASP A 323 -1.60 8.32 -7.08
CA ASP A 323 -1.78 8.07 -5.67
C ASP A 323 -1.16 6.72 -5.24
N PRO A 324 -0.47 6.65 -4.09
CA PRO A 324 0.18 5.43 -3.62
C PRO A 324 -0.73 4.21 -3.46
N TYR A 325 -2.03 4.41 -3.16
CA TYR A 325 -3.00 3.32 -3.10
C TYR A 325 -3.24 2.70 -4.47
N LEU A 326 -3.36 3.52 -5.53
CA LEU A 326 -3.49 3.02 -6.90
C LEU A 326 -2.25 2.21 -7.31
N LEU A 327 -1.06 2.72 -6.97
CA LEU A 327 0.21 2.05 -7.25
C LEU A 327 0.29 0.67 -6.58
N ASN A 328 -0.04 0.59 -5.29
CA ASN A 328 0.01 -0.65 -4.53
C ASN A 328 -0.98 -1.69 -5.04
N GLU A 329 -2.18 -1.24 -5.41
CA GLU A 329 -3.27 -2.13 -5.81
C GLU A 329 -3.12 -2.66 -7.22
N ARG A 330 -2.66 -1.83 -8.16
CA ARG A 330 -2.64 -2.18 -9.59
C ARG A 330 -1.31 -2.72 -10.07
N PHE A 331 -0.18 -2.22 -9.56
CA PHE A 331 1.13 -2.61 -10.07
C PHE A 331 1.64 -3.84 -9.35
N LYS A 332 1.91 -4.92 -10.08
CA LYS A 332 2.29 -6.22 -9.52
C LYS A 332 3.63 -6.70 -10.09
N TRP A 333 4.50 -7.19 -9.20
CA TRP A 333 5.80 -7.78 -9.55
C TRP A 333 5.75 -9.32 -9.52
N GLY A 334 6.20 -9.95 -10.61
CA GLY A 334 6.33 -11.41 -10.75
C GLY A 334 5.24 -12.09 -11.59
N LYS A 335 5.43 -13.38 -11.90
CA LYS A 335 4.55 -14.15 -12.80
C LYS A 335 3.09 -14.18 -12.28
N MET A 336 2.18 -13.53 -12.99
CA MET A 336 0.74 -13.54 -12.70
C MET A 336 0.15 -14.91 -13.07
N LYS A 337 -0.02 -15.80 -12.08
CA LYS A 337 -0.50 -17.17 -12.30
C LYS A 337 -2.02 -17.37 -12.27
N ASN A 338 -2.84 -16.36 -11.93
CA ASN A 338 -4.30 -16.52 -11.84
C ASN A 338 -5.06 -15.32 -12.41
N LEU A 339 -5.86 -15.55 -13.46
CA LEU A 339 -6.64 -14.55 -14.20
C LEU A 339 -7.84 -13.94 -13.44
N SER A 340 -8.31 -14.56 -12.35
CA SER A 340 -9.56 -14.14 -11.68
C SER A 340 -9.40 -13.06 -10.61
N THR A 341 -8.18 -12.84 -10.09
CA THR A 341 -7.87 -11.80 -9.08
C THR A 341 -6.98 -10.68 -9.63
N THR A 342 -6.58 -10.76 -10.90
CA THR A 342 -5.64 -9.85 -11.58
C THR A 342 -6.27 -9.10 -12.75
N GLU A 343 -7.60 -9.09 -12.85
CA GLU A 343 -8.33 -8.34 -13.87
C GLU A 343 -7.90 -6.86 -13.75
N PHE A 344 -7.19 -6.35 -14.76
CA PHE A 344 -6.60 -5.00 -14.81
C PHE A 344 -5.36 -4.73 -13.94
N ALA A 345 -4.63 -5.77 -13.50
CA ALA A 345 -3.29 -5.57 -12.95
C ALA A 345 -2.31 -5.02 -14.00
N ILE A 346 -1.37 -4.18 -13.59
CA ILE A 346 -0.30 -3.62 -14.40
C ILE A 346 0.98 -4.36 -14.03
N GLU A 347 1.58 -5.04 -15.01
CA GLU A 347 2.80 -5.82 -14.77
C GLU A 347 4.00 -4.88 -14.63
N LEU A 348 4.72 -5.02 -13.53
CA LEU A 348 6.05 -4.43 -13.38
C LEU A 348 7.07 -5.33 -14.08
N THR A 349 7.85 -4.73 -14.97
CA THR A 349 8.94 -5.38 -15.71
C THR A 349 10.27 -4.89 -15.17
N GLU A 350 11.36 -5.58 -15.51
CA GLU A 350 12.71 -5.16 -15.10
C GLU A 350 13.06 -3.73 -15.54
N GLU A 351 12.47 -3.25 -16.65
CA GLU A 351 12.68 -1.91 -17.18
C GLU A 351 12.05 -0.81 -16.29
N ASN A 352 10.83 -1.05 -15.80
CA ASN A 352 10.07 -0.05 -15.05
C ASN A 352 10.21 -0.18 -13.53
N LEU A 353 10.73 -1.32 -13.06
CA LEU A 353 10.92 -1.60 -11.64
C LEU A 353 11.79 -0.55 -10.92
N PRO A 354 12.93 -0.08 -11.47
CA PRO A 354 13.72 1.00 -10.86
C PRO A 354 12.91 2.25 -10.51
N TRP A 355 12.03 2.69 -11.41
CA TRP A 355 11.21 3.89 -11.21
C TRP A 355 10.16 3.64 -10.14
N TYR A 356 9.52 2.46 -10.16
CA TYR A 356 8.55 2.08 -9.13
C TYR A 356 9.18 2.01 -7.74
N LEU A 357 10.36 1.41 -7.62
CA LEU A 357 11.11 1.36 -6.35
C LEU A 357 11.52 2.76 -5.89
N GLY A 358 12.03 3.59 -6.80
CA GLY A 358 12.35 4.99 -6.52
C GLY A 358 11.13 5.78 -6.01
N ARG A 359 9.95 5.56 -6.62
CA ARG A 359 8.69 6.15 -6.14
C ARG A 359 8.34 5.69 -4.74
N LEU A 360 8.41 4.38 -4.44
CA LEU A 360 8.13 3.86 -3.11
C LEU A 360 9.09 4.43 -2.05
N VAL A 361 10.37 4.59 -2.41
CA VAL A 361 11.38 5.20 -1.53
C VAL A 361 11.08 6.68 -1.28
N ASN A 362 10.60 7.42 -2.30
CA ASN A 362 10.14 8.80 -2.14
C ASN A 362 8.87 8.90 -1.28
N ASP A 363 7.89 8.01 -1.46
CA ASP A 363 6.70 7.98 -0.59
C ASP A 363 7.06 7.62 0.85
N TRP A 364 8.04 6.72 1.04
CA TRP A 364 8.61 6.39 2.34
C TRP A 364 9.27 7.61 3.00
N SER A 365 10.12 8.34 2.28
CA SER A 365 10.82 9.53 2.80
C SER A 365 9.87 10.69 3.13
N LYS A 366 8.71 10.76 2.47
CA LYS A 366 7.61 11.67 2.79
C LYS A 366 6.74 11.21 3.99
N GLY A 367 7.12 10.13 4.68
CA GLY A 367 6.41 9.63 5.88
C GLY A 367 5.23 8.71 5.58
N LYS A 368 5.00 8.29 4.33
CA LYS A 368 3.88 7.38 3.95
C LYS A 368 4.23 5.90 4.19
N VAL A 369 4.91 5.61 5.30
CA VAL A 369 5.47 4.29 5.64
C VAL A 369 4.41 3.20 5.61
N THR A 370 3.23 3.45 6.19
CA THR A 370 2.11 2.51 6.22
C THR A 370 1.70 2.07 4.82
N VAL A 371 1.64 3.01 3.89
CA VAL A 371 1.17 2.75 2.54
C VAL A 371 2.21 1.90 1.80
N VAL A 372 3.48 2.26 1.88
CA VAL A 372 4.56 1.49 1.24
C VAL A 372 4.65 0.07 1.82
N MET A 373 4.53 -0.09 3.14
CA MET A 373 4.59 -1.42 3.79
C MET A 373 3.38 -2.31 3.51
N ASN A 374 2.22 -1.72 3.21
CA ASN A 374 1.02 -2.46 2.84
C ASN A 374 1.00 -2.88 1.36
N ASN A 375 1.99 -2.48 0.56
CA ASN A 375 2.10 -2.90 -0.82
C ASN A 375 2.27 -4.43 -0.93
N SER A 376 1.41 -5.08 -1.72
CA SER A 376 1.44 -6.55 -1.87
C SER A 376 2.74 -7.08 -2.47
N ASN A 377 3.45 -6.27 -3.26
CA ASN A 377 4.77 -6.64 -3.82
C ASN A 377 5.81 -6.82 -2.72
N MET A 378 5.63 -6.17 -1.56
CA MET A 378 6.43 -6.42 -0.36
C MET A 378 6.19 -7.81 0.23
N ASN A 379 5.41 -8.71 -0.37
CA ASN A 379 5.43 -10.13 0.00
C ASN A 379 6.49 -10.92 -0.78
N ASN A 380 6.98 -10.38 -1.90
CA ASN A 380 8.02 -11.01 -2.72
C ASN A 380 9.42 -10.66 -2.18
N GLU A 381 10.24 -11.68 -1.91
CA GLU A 381 11.55 -11.51 -1.30
C GLU A 381 12.53 -10.69 -2.16
N LEU A 382 12.56 -10.93 -3.48
CA LEU A 382 13.41 -10.16 -4.39
C LEU A 382 13.00 -8.69 -4.42
N PHE A 383 11.69 -8.43 -4.50
CA PHE A 383 11.16 -7.06 -4.48
C PHE A 383 11.52 -6.32 -3.19
N LYS A 384 11.37 -6.98 -2.04
CA LYS A 384 11.79 -6.44 -0.73
C LYS A 384 13.27 -6.07 -0.72
N ASN A 385 14.12 -6.96 -1.22
CA ASN A 385 15.58 -6.76 -1.24
C ASN A 385 15.97 -5.59 -2.14
N LEU A 386 15.34 -5.46 -3.31
CA LEU A 386 15.57 -4.34 -4.22
C LEU A 386 15.04 -3.02 -3.63
N PHE A 387 13.85 -3.03 -3.03
CA PHE A 387 13.35 -1.86 -2.31
C PHE A 387 14.30 -1.41 -1.21
N LEU A 388 14.81 -2.35 -0.40
CA LEU A 388 15.82 -2.04 0.60
C LEU A 388 17.07 -1.48 -0.06
N PHE A 389 17.59 -2.09 -1.12
CA PHE A 389 18.76 -1.57 -1.84
C PHE A 389 18.57 -0.10 -2.26
N TYR A 390 17.42 0.27 -2.84
CA TYR A 390 17.13 1.66 -3.22
C TYR A 390 16.98 2.58 -2.00
N LEU A 391 16.33 2.10 -0.93
CA LEU A 391 16.20 2.86 0.31
C LEU A 391 17.57 3.17 0.94
N LEU A 392 18.52 2.23 0.82
CA LEU A 392 19.89 2.34 1.33
C LEU A 392 20.77 3.33 0.53
N GLN A 393 20.32 3.81 -0.64
CA GLN A 393 20.99 4.82 -1.46
C GLN A 393 20.58 6.27 -1.10
N LEU A 394 19.64 6.47 -0.17
CA LEU A 394 19.23 7.82 0.26
C LEU A 394 20.37 8.57 0.94
N GLU A 395 20.47 9.88 0.71
CA GLU A 395 21.45 10.74 1.36
C GLU A 395 21.24 10.80 2.89
N LYS A 396 22.33 10.95 3.64
CA LYS A 396 22.35 10.92 5.12
C LYS A 396 21.35 11.89 5.77
N THR A 397 21.15 13.07 5.18
CA THR A 397 20.17 14.09 5.64
C THR A 397 18.70 13.68 5.47
N GLN A 398 18.38 12.84 4.48
CA GLN A 398 17.03 12.29 4.29
C GLN A 398 16.77 11.16 5.30
N GLN A 399 17.81 10.38 5.63
CA GLN A 399 17.77 9.33 6.65
C GLN A 399 17.55 9.87 8.08
N GLU A 400 17.98 11.10 8.37
CA GLU A 400 17.75 11.78 9.64
C GLU A 400 16.28 12.25 9.80
N LYS A 401 15.67 12.79 8.74
CA LYS A 401 14.22 13.14 8.74
C LYS A 401 13.33 11.92 8.97
N LEU A 402 13.76 10.75 8.47
CA LEU A 402 13.09 9.46 8.62
C LEU A 402 13.07 8.93 10.06
N ALA A 403 14.03 9.32 10.91
CA ALA A 403 14.08 8.91 12.31
C ALA A 403 12.94 9.52 13.15
N ASN A 404 12.42 10.68 12.71
CA ASN A 404 11.43 11.46 13.46
C ASN A 404 9.98 11.05 13.19
N THR A 405 9.73 10.19 12.18
CA THR A 405 8.39 9.67 11.82
C THR A 405 7.98 8.41 12.59
N GLN A 406 8.61 8.14 13.74
CA GLN A 406 8.52 6.87 14.49
C GLN A 406 7.15 6.54 15.10
N ASP A 407 6.20 7.47 15.16
CA ASP A 407 4.90 7.20 15.75
C ASP A 407 3.94 6.60 14.73
N THR A 408 3.70 5.30 14.94
CA THR A 408 2.73 4.38 14.33
C THR A 408 3.37 3.38 13.39
N LEU A 409 3.30 2.11 13.79
CA LEU A 409 2.85 0.97 12.98
C LEU A 409 3.21 -0.32 13.70
N GLU A 410 2.19 -1.12 13.95
CA GLU A 410 2.28 -2.41 14.61
C GLU A 410 2.98 -3.50 13.78
N LYS A 411 3.16 -4.63 14.44
CA LYS A 411 3.98 -5.78 14.10
C LYS A 411 3.47 -6.49 12.84
N LYS A 412 4.32 -6.56 11.81
CA LYS A 412 4.19 -7.52 10.70
C LYS A 412 5.53 -8.25 10.59
N GLU A 413 5.49 -9.58 10.64
CA GLU A 413 6.67 -10.45 10.60
C GLU A 413 7.37 -10.33 9.23
N TRP A 414 8.67 -10.01 9.25
CA TRP A 414 9.52 -10.14 8.08
C TRP A 414 10.14 -11.54 8.12
N GLY A 415 9.65 -12.42 7.23
CA GLY A 415 10.09 -13.80 7.13
C GLY A 415 11.61 -13.98 7.01
N THR A 416 12.10 -15.03 7.66
CA THR A 416 13.49 -15.37 7.98
C THR A 416 14.27 -16.12 6.87
N SER A 417 13.78 -16.12 5.62
CA SER A 417 14.51 -16.74 4.50
C SER A 417 15.44 -15.73 3.81
N GLY A 418 16.73 -16.06 3.76
CA GLY A 418 17.72 -15.56 2.77
C GLY A 418 18.16 -14.09 2.82
N SER A 419 17.35 -13.19 3.37
CA SER A 419 17.60 -11.75 3.40
C SER A 419 17.99 -11.28 4.82
N TYR A 420 19.06 -10.50 4.93
CA TYR A 420 19.58 -10.00 6.22
C TYR A 420 19.43 -8.48 6.36
N PRO A 421 18.20 -7.92 6.35
CA PRO A 421 17.96 -6.47 6.34
C PRO A 421 18.56 -5.78 7.57
N MET A 422 18.44 -6.38 8.75
CA MET A 422 19.05 -5.87 9.99
C MET A 422 20.58 -5.88 9.89
N ILE A 423 21.17 -6.95 9.36
CA ILE A 423 22.63 -7.08 9.23
C ILE A 423 23.18 -6.04 8.27
N ASN A 424 22.51 -5.81 7.13
CA ASN A 424 22.92 -4.79 6.15
C ASN A 424 22.78 -3.37 6.71
N ALA A 425 21.68 -3.06 7.42
CA ALA A 425 21.51 -1.77 8.07
C ALA A 425 22.59 -1.51 9.13
N CYS A 426 22.96 -2.54 9.89
CA CYS A 426 24.05 -2.46 10.88
C CYS A 426 25.42 -2.37 10.23
N PHE A 427 25.67 -3.04 9.10
CA PHE A 427 26.92 -2.93 8.35
C PHE A 427 27.14 -1.51 7.82
N LEU A 428 26.11 -0.89 7.25
CA LEU A 428 26.19 0.44 6.63
C LEU A 428 26.07 1.61 7.62
N GLY A 429 25.62 1.36 8.86
CA GLY A 429 25.57 2.39 9.90
C GLY A 429 24.26 3.17 9.96
N TYR A 430 23.17 2.61 9.44
CA TYR A 430 21.91 3.33 9.29
C TYR A 430 21.00 3.21 10.51
N ILE A 431 21.28 4.05 11.53
CA ILE A 431 20.60 3.98 12.83
C ILE A 431 19.08 4.08 12.75
N SER A 432 18.53 4.89 11.84
CA SER A 432 17.07 5.05 11.66
C SER A 432 16.41 3.75 11.21
N ILE A 433 17.04 3.02 10.28
CA ILE A 433 16.55 1.72 9.78
C ILE A 433 16.69 0.66 10.87
N VAL A 434 17.81 0.68 11.60
CA VAL A 434 18.01 -0.24 12.74
C VAL A 434 16.92 -0.01 13.80
N ARG A 435 16.65 1.24 14.20
CA ARG A 435 15.56 1.57 15.14
C ARG A 435 14.20 1.08 14.65
N TRP A 436 13.91 1.26 13.36
CA TRP A 436 12.66 0.80 12.77
C TRP A 436 12.53 -0.73 12.78
N LEU A 437 13.58 -1.45 12.37
CA LEU A 437 13.61 -2.92 12.35
C LEU A 437 13.49 -3.52 13.75
N LEU A 438 14.07 -2.89 14.77
CA LEU A 438 13.96 -3.31 16.18
C LEU A 438 12.52 -3.21 16.72
N GLY A 439 11.69 -2.33 16.15
CA GLY A 439 10.26 -2.24 16.48
C GLY A 439 9.39 -3.34 15.85
N LYS A 440 9.99 -4.25 15.06
CA LYS A 440 9.30 -5.34 14.35
C LYS A 440 9.72 -6.71 14.90
N VAL A 441 8.95 -7.75 14.57
CA VAL A 441 9.28 -9.15 14.90
C VAL A 441 10.35 -9.63 13.90
N VAL A 442 11.60 -9.24 14.16
CA VAL A 442 12.80 -9.68 13.43
C VAL A 442 13.61 -10.58 14.37
N ASP A 443 14.12 -11.69 13.86
CA ASP A 443 15.12 -12.47 14.60
C ASP A 443 16.42 -11.67 14.70
N VAL A 444 16.59 -11.01 15.85
CA VAL A 444 17.75 -10.16 16.18
C VAL A 444 19.08 -10.93 16.24
N ASN A 445 19.02 -12.26 16.36
CA ASN A 445 20.20 -13.12 16.45
C ASN A 445 20.50 -13.86 15.13
N GLN A 446 19.77 -13.55 14.06
CA GLN A 446 20.05 -14.10 12.74
C GLN A 446 21.49 -13.78 12.31
N SER A 447 22.18 -14.78 11.74
CA SER A 447 23.54 -14.64 11.22
C SER A 447 23.60 -14.95 9.72
N ARG A 448 24.48 -14.26 9.00
CA ARG A 448 24.84 -14.56 7.61
C ARG A 448 25.44 -15.96 7.46
N TYR A 449 25.62 -16.42 6.21
CA TYR A 449 26.28 -17.69 5.89
C TYR A 449 27.74 -17.78 6.38
N ASP A 450 28.37 -16.66 6.72
CA ASP A 450 29.71 -16.53 7.29
C ASP A 450 29.69 -16.47 8.84
N GLY A 451 28.51 -16.61 9.47
CA GLY A 451 28.30 -16.53 10.91
C GLY A 451 28.19 -15.09 11.45
N ASN A 452 28.28 -14.07 10.60
CA ASN A 452 28.27 -12.68 11.06
C ASN A 452 26.84 -12.22 11.41
N THR A 453 26.65 -11.66 12.59
CA THR A 453 25.39 -11.08 13.09
C THR A 453 25.30 -9.58 12.84
N SER A 454 24.13 -8.98 13.13
CA SER A 454 23.93 -7.53 13.11
C SER A 454 24.87 -6.80 14.07
N LEU A 455 25.01 -7.31 15.30
CA LEU A 455 25.92 -6.74 16.29
C LEU A 455 27.38 -6.83 15.83
N PHE A 456 27.77 -7.96 15.25
CA PHE A 456 29.12 -8.13 14.68
C PHE A 456 29.40 -7.07 13.60
N MET A 457 28.49 -6.88 12.65
CA MET A 457 28.68 -5.92 11.56
C MET A 457 28.71 -4.47 12.03
N ALA A 458 27.95 -4.13 13.07
CA ALA A 458 28.01 -2.82 13.72
C ALA A 458 29.36 -2.56 14.38
N CYS A 459 29.91 -3.57 15.08
CA CYS A 459 31.22 -3.48 15.74
C CYS A 459 32.37 -3.44 14.71
N TYR A 460 32.29 -4.26 13.66
CA TYR A 460 33.30 -4.30 12.59
C TYR A 460 33.50 -2.94 11.91
N ASN A 461 32.41 -2.21 11.66
CA ASN A 461 32.45 -0.89 11.00
C ASN A 461 32.50 0.31 11.96
N GLY A 462 32.49 0.08 13.28
CA GLY A 462 32.67 1.17 14.25
C GLY A 462 31.43 2.03 14.51
N HIS A 463 30.21 1.48 14.36
CA HIS A 463 28.98 2.26 14.49
C HIS A 463 28.57 2.49 15.95
N ARG A 464 29.21 3.50 16.56
CA ARG A 464 29.13 3.89 17.98
C ARG A 464 27.71 4.07 18.53
N GLU A 465 26.79 4.57 17.71
CA GLU A 465 25.40 4.81 18.14
C GLU A 465 24.49 3.58 17.97
N ILE A 466 24.85 2.67 17.05
CA ILE A 466 24.08 1.45 16.77
C ILE A 466 24.40 0.36 17.78
N VAL A 467 25.66 0.20 18.19
CA VAL A 467 26.07 -0.84 19.13
C VAL A 467 25.26 -0.78 20.44
N PRO A 468 25.17 0.37 21.15
CA PRO A 468 24.35 0.47 22.37
C PRO A 468 22.86 0.20 22.12
N LEU A 469 22.36 0.56 20.93
CA LEU A 469 20.97 0.33 20.54
C LEU A 469 20.66 -1.17 20.38
N LEU A 470 21.53 -1.92 19.70
CA LEU A 470 21.38 -3.37 19.54
C LEU A 470 21.51 -4.10 20.88
N LEU A 471 22.48 -3.70 21.69
CA LEU A 471 22.68 -4.27 23.02
C LEU A 471 21.48 -4.08 23.94
N LYS A 472 20.75 -2.95 23.85
CA LYS A 472 19.49 -2.73 24.58
C LYS A 472 18.35 -3.67 24.18
N ASN A 473 18.42 -4.32 23.01
CA ASN A 473 17.36 -5.14 22.43
C ASN A 473 17.73 -6.64 22.38
N ASN A 474 18.34 -7.16 23.45
CA ASN A 474 18.62 -8.59 23.65
C ASN A 474 19.38 -9.31 22.52
N HIS A 475 20.23 -8.60 21.78
CA HIS A 475 21.16 -9.26 20.85
C HIS A 475 22.19 -10.09 21.63
N SER A 476 22.43 -11.31 21.17
CA SER A 476 23.45 -12.20 21.75
C SER A 476 24.84 -11.61 21.51
N ILE A 477 25.48 -11.19 22.60
CA ILE A 477 26.71 -10.38 22.61
C ILE A 477 27.93 -11.17 22.13
N ASN A 478 27.93 -12.47 22.40
CA ASN A 478 29.08 -13.35 22.23
C ASN A 478 28.98 -14.27 20.99
N VAL A 479 28.05 -13.99 20.05
CA VAL A 479 27.91 -14.82 18.83
C VAL A 479 29.12 -14.61 17.94
N CYS A 480 29.81 -15.71 17.63
CA CYS A 480 31.01 -15.70 16.81
C CYS A 480 30.71 -15.84 15.32
N SER A 481 31.54 -15.23 14.49
CA SER A 481 31.65 -15.59 13.07
C SER A 481 32.15 -17.04 12.92
N LYS A 482 32.13 -17.59 11.70
CA LYS A 482 32.69 -18.91 11.40
C LYS A 482 34.19 -19.06 11.74
N LYS A 483 34.91 -17.95 11.91
CA LYS A 483 36.32 -17.89 12.33
C LYS A 483 36.49 -17.73 13.85
N GLY A 484 35.41 -17.91 14.63
CA GLY A 484 35.44 -17.70 16.07
C GLY A 484 35.58 -16.24 16.50
N ILE A 485 35.42 -15.26 15.59
CA ILE A 485 35.60 -13.84 15.91
C ILE A 485 34.34 -13.30 16.58
N THR A 486 34.47 -12.73 17.78
CA THR A 486 33.38 -12.05 18.51
C THR A 486 33.27 -10.56 18.16
N PRO A 487 32.12 -9.92 18.42
CA PRO A 487 31.98 -8.47 18.36
C PRO A 487 33.00 -7.71 19.22
N LEU A 488 33.36 -8.26 20.40
CA LEU A 488 34.40 -7.69 21.26
C LEU A 488 35.79 -7.79 20.62
N PHE A 489 36.17 -8.97 20.11
CA PHE A 489 37.47 -9.16 19.46
C PHE A 489 37.68 -8.18 18.32
N ILE A 490 36.70 -8.04 17.42
CA ILE A 490 36.84 -7.12 16.28
C ILE A 490 36.89 -5.65 16.70
N ALA A 491 36.19 -5.26 17.77
CA ALA A 491 36.29 -3.91 18.31
C ALA A 491 37.67 -3.63 18.93
N CYS A 492 38.27 -4.63 19.60
CA CYS A 492 39.64 -4.57 20.10
C CYS A 492 40.68 -4.48 18.99
N GLU A 493 40.53 -5.28 17.92
CA GLU A 493 41.37 -5.23 16.72
C GLU A 493 41.32 -3.86 16.03
N ARG A 494 40.13 -3.24 15.96
CA ARG A 494 39.90 -1.97 15.24
C ARG A 494 40.17 -0.72 16.07
N GLY A 495 40.33 -0.84 17.40
CA GLY A 495 40.65 0.30 18.25
C GLY A 495 39.43 1.12 18.69
N TYR A 496 38.23 0.56 18.64
CA TYR A 496 36.99 1.28 18.98
C TYR A 496 36.71 1.22 20.49
N ILE A 497 37.44 2.03 21.26
CA ILE A 497 37.36 2.06 22.74
C ILE A 497 35.93 2.21 23.27
N ASP A 498 35.12 3.06 22.66
CA ASP A 498 33.75 3.35 23.06
C ASP A 498 32.81 2.15 22.81
N ILE A 499 33.04 1.39 21.74
CA ILE A 499 32.33 0.15 21.44
C ILE A 499 32.77 -0.96 22.39
N VAL A 500 34.07 -1.04 22.70
CA VAL A 500 34.60 -1.97 23.71
C VAL A 500 33.96 -1.70 25.06
N GLU A 501 33.92 -0.44 25.52
CA GLU A 501 33.26 -0.06 26.77
C GLU A 501 31.78 -0.48 26.77
N ALA A 502 31.03 -0.14 25.71
CA ALA A 502 29.62 -0.52 25.60
C ALA A 502 29.39 -2.05 25.65
N LEU A 503 30.28 -2.83 25.04
CA LEU A 503 30.22 -4.30 25.08
C LEU A 503 30.58 -4.84 26.48
N LEU A 504 31.61 -4.31 27.13
CA LEU A 504 32.03 -4.71 28.47
C LEU A 504 31.03 -4.33 29.56
N GLU A 505 30.35 -3.19 29.43
CA GLU A 505 29.22 -2.79 30.29
C GLU A 505 28.06 -3.79 30.22
N ARG A 506 27.95 -4.52 29.11
CA ARG A 506 26.95 -5.57 28.91
C ARG A 506 27.52 -6.98 29.10
N ASN A 507 28.66 -7.10 29.78
CA ASN A 507 29.31 -8.37 30.13
C ASN A 507 29.67 -9.22 28.91
N ALA A 508 30.16 -8.60 27.83
CA ALA A 508 30.85 -9.33 26.77
C ALA A 508 32.01 -10.16 27.37
N ASP A 509 32.15 -11.41 26.93
CA ASP A 509 33.14 -12.32 27.47
C ASP A 509 34.53 -12.02 26.88
N VAL A 510 35.43 -11.55 27.74
CA VAL A 510 36.81 -11.18 27.38
C VAL A 510 37.72 -12.36 27.07
N ASN A 511 37.28 -13.59 27.38
CA ASN A 511 38.07 -14.82 27.22
C ASN A 511 37.63 -15.66 26.02
N ILE A 512 36.67 -15.19 25.21
CA ILE A 512 36.34 -15.85 23.95
C ILE A 512 37.41 -15.53 22.92
N ASN A 513 38.24 -16.52 22.66
CA ASN A 513 39.36 -16.41 21.75
C ASN A 513 38.93 -16.70 20.30
N MET A 514 39.45 -15.89 19.38
CA MET A 514 39.35 -16.12 17.94
C MET A 514 40.06 -17.43 17.58
N LYS A 515 39.48 -18.21 16.66
CA LYS A 515 40.01 -19.51 16.23
C LYS A 515 39.87 -19.65 14.71
N ASP A 516 40.93 -19.39 13.97
CA ASP A 516 41.00 -19.59 12.52
C ASP A 516 42.12 -20.59 12.18
N GLY A 517 41.75 -21.86 11.98
CA GLY A 517 42.70 -22.94 11.78
C GLY A 517 43.60 -23.17 13.00
N ARG A 518 44.91 -22.96 12.83
CA ARG A 518 45.89 -23.05 13.93
C ARG A 518 46.00 -21.76 14.74
N ILE A 519 45.53 -20.63 14.20
CA ILE A 519 45.66 -19.31 14.82
C ILE A 519 44.64 -19.18 15.95
N HIS A 520 45.11 -18.77 17.12
CA HIS A 520 44.29 -18.51 18.30
C HIS A 520 44.76 -17.21 18.98
N LEU A 521 43.85 -16.25 19.10
CA LEU A 521 44.15 -14.93 19.69
C LEU A 521 43.04 -14.54 20.66
N SER A 522 43.41 -14.03 21.83
CA SER A 522 42.48 -13.41 22.76
C SER A 522 42.24 -11.94 22.42
N PRO A 523 41.11 -11.35 22.82
CA PRO A 523 40.88 -9.90 22.68
C PRO A 523 42.01 -9.06 23.29
N LEU A 524 42.55 -9.48 24.44
CA LEU A 524 43.67 -8.79 25.12
C LEU A 524 44.96 -8.86 24.28
N LEU A 525 45.28 -10.04 23.76
CA LEU A 525 46.46 -10.23 22.93
C LEU A 525 46.35 -9.43 21.62
N GLN A 526 45.17 -9.42 21.01
CA GLN A 526 44.90 -8.62 19.82
C GLN A 526 45.04 -7.12 20.09
N ALA A 527 44.46 -6.59 21.18
CA ALA A 527 44.62 -5.19 21.56
C ALA A 527 46.09 -4.82 21.80
N THR A 528 46.89 -5.76 22.33
CA THR A 528 48.33 -5.60 22.55
C THR A 528 49.12 -5.57 21.24
N VAL A 529 48.79 -6.49 20.32
CA VAL A 529 49.38 -6.54 18.97
C VAL A 529 49.08 -5.25 18.18
N MET A 530 47.94 -4.60 18.43
CA MET A 530 47.56 -3.34 17.78
C MET A 530 47.97 -2.07 18.54
N ASP A 531 48.66 -2.18 19.68
CA ASP A 531 49.07 -1.06 20.54
C ASP A 531 47.90 -0.19 21.07
N HIS A 532 46.72 -0.79 21.25
CA HIS A 532 45.54 -0.13 21.77
C HIS A 532 45.54 -0.13 23.32
N TYR A 533 46.45 0.64 23.93
CA TYR A 533 46.69 0.65 25.37
C TYR A 533 45.45 0.98 26.22
N ASP A 534 44.59 1.90 25.77
CA ASP A 534 43.35 2.24 26.49
C ASP A 534 42.36 1.06 26.51
N ILE A 535 42.27 0.32 25.41
CA ILE A 535 41.47 -0.91 25.31
C ILE A 535 42.06 -2.00 26.19
N MET A 536 43.39 -2.16 26.19
CA MET A 536 44.09 -3.12 27.06
C MET A 536 43.75 -2.86 28.53
N LYS A 537 43.79 -1.60 28.96
CA LYS A 537 43.43 -1.20 30.32
C LYS A 537 41.98 -1.58 30.67
N LYS A 538 41.03 -1.28 29.78
CA LYS A 538 39.61 -1.64 29.96
C LYS A 538 39.38 -3.14 30.00
N LEU A 539 40.09 -3.91 29.18
CA LEU A 539 40.02 -5.37 29.23
C LEU A 539 40.53 -5.91 30.56
N LEU A 540 41.66 -5.39 31.07
CA LEU A 540 42.26 -5.83 32.35
C LEU A 540 41.34 -5.60 33.56
N GLU A 541 40.47 -4.57 33.51
CA GLU A 541 39.43 -4.33 34.52
C GLU A 541 38.38 -5.47 34.62
N LYS A 542 38.34 -6.36 33.61
CA LYS A 542 37.38 -7.47 33.50
C LYS A 542 38.04 -8.85 33.65
N GLU A 543 39.21 -8.90 34.28
CA GLU A 543 39.95 -10.13 34.63
C GLU A 543 40.13 -11.12 33.44
N PRO A 544 40.72 -10.67 32.31
CA PRO A 544 41.01 -11.53 31.17
C PRO A 544 42.16 -12.49 31.52
N ASP A 545 42.27 -13.61 30.80
CA ASP A 545 43.44 -14.48 30.91
C ASP A 545 44.69 -13.79 30.34
N VAL A 546 45.46 -13.17 31.23
CA VAL A 546 46.72 -12.46 30.91
C VAL A 546 47.85 -13.40 30.51
N ASN A 547 47.73 -14.71 30.75
CA ASN A 547 48.72 -15.72 30.39
C ASN A 547 48.37 -16.45 29.10
N PHE A 548 47.24 -16.13 28.47
CA PHE A 548 46.93 -16.63 27.13
C PHE A 548 48.02 -16.22 26.14
N TYR A 549 48.47 -17.16 25.31
CA TYR A 549 49.53 -16.96 24.33
C TYR A 549 49.07 -17.29 22.92
N ASP A 550 49.69 -16.67 21.92
CA ASP A 550 49.44 -16.96 20.50
C ASP A 550 50.10 -18.26 20.03
N THR A 551 50.00 -18.56 18.74
CA THR A 551 50.63 -19.73 18.12
C THR A 551 52.13 -19.83 18.28
N ASP A 552 52.80 -18.71 18.53
CA ASP A 552 54.25 -18.62 18.65
C ASP A 552 54.69 -18.57 20.13
N GLY A 553 53.74 -18.68 21.07
CA GLY A 553 54.01 -18.70 22.51
C GLY A 553 54.12 -17.31 23.15
N PHE A 554 53.75 -16.24 22.43
CA PHE A 554 53.81 -14.89 22.98
C PHE A 554 52.56 -14.55 23.79
N THR A 555 52.78 -14.20 25.06
CA THR A 555 51.76 -13.59 25.92
C THR A 555 51.69 -12.07 25.68
N PRO A 556 50.62 -11.38 26.12
CA PRO A 556 50.54 -9.91 26.03
C PRO A 556 51.79 -9.23 26.62
N LEU A 557 52.29 -9.72 27.75
CA LEU A 557 53.51 -9.19 28.38
C LEU A 557 54.73 -9.32 27.47
N LEU A 558 54.94 -10.50 26.86
CA LEU A 558 56.09 -10.71 25.97
C LEU A 558 56.04 -9.80 24.73
N ILE A 559 54.85 -9.59 24.15
CA ILE A 559 54.66 -8.68 23.00
C ILE A 559 54.99 -7.24 23.39
N THR A 560 54.48 -6.74 24.53
CA THR A 560 54.81 -5.37 24.98
C THR A 560 56.30 -5.19 25.25
N CYS A 561 56.99 -6.17 25.82
CA CYS A 561 58.43 -6.15 26.02
C CYS A 561 59.18 -6.09 24.67
N GLN A 562 58.84 -6.96 23.72
CA GLN A 562 59.49 -6.99 22.41
C GLN A 562 59.30 -5.69 21.63
N LYS A 563 58.08 -5.13 21.64
CA LYS A 563 57.80 -3.85 20.99
C LYS A 563 58.55 -2.68 21.64
N ASN A 564 58.65 -2.66 22.97
CA ASN A 564 59.47 -1.67 23.67
C ASN A 564 60.96 -1.79 23.34
N HIS A 565 61.48 -3.01 23.17
CA HIS A 565 62.86 -3.23 22.75
C HIS A 565 63.14 -2.79 21.31
N ASN A 566 62.17 -2.94 20.40
CA ASN A 566 62.29 -2.50 19.00
C ASN A 566 61.95 -1.01 18.79
N GLY A 567 61.14 -0.42 19.68
CA GLY A 567 60.61 0.93 19.56
C GLY A 567 61.40 2.01 20.28
N ASN A 568 62.27 1.68 21.24
CA ASN A 568 63.02 2.66 22.00
C ASN A 568 64.48 2.24 22.28
N GLY A 569 65.38 2.76 21.45
CA GLY A 569 66.50 3.50 22.00
C GLY A 569 65.99 4.77 22.68
N THR A 570 65.29 4.66 23.82
CA THR A 570 65.21 5.65 24.91
C THR A 570 64.21 5.22 26.01
N SER A 571 64.77 5.09 27.21
CA SER A 571 64.15 5.20 28.53
C SER A 571 62.97 4.28 28.91
N ILE A 572 63.36 3.25 29.65
CA ILE A 572 62.61 2.62 30.74
C ILE A 572 62.04 3.71 31.65
N GLY A 573 60.70 3.84 31.68
CA GLY A 573 59.97 4.55 32.70
C GLY A 573 59.06 3.57 33.45
N ARG A 574 59.58 2.95 34.52
CA ARG A 574 58.74 2.30 35.52
C ARG A 574 57.75 3.31 36.08
N LYS A 575 56.45 3.02 36.00
CA LYS A 575 55.49 3.25 37.07
C LYS A 575 54.31 2.32 36.92
#